data_AF-A0AAD6BVZ7-F1
#
_entry.id   AF-A0AAD6BVZ7-F1
#
_cell.length_a   1.000
_cell.length_b   1.000
_cell.length_c   1.000
_cell.angle_alpha   90.00
_cell.angle_beta   90.00
_cell.angle_gamma   90.00
#
_symmetry.space_group_name_H-M   'P 1'
#
loop_
_entity.id
_entity.type
_entity.pdbx_description
1 polymer ?
#
loop_
_entity_poly.entity_id
_entity_poly.type
_entity_poly.pdbx_seq_one_letter_code
_entity_poly.pdbx_strand_id
1 'polypeptide(L)'
;MPLEKDFLLSIPDLLRNPHIQVDYVSQIIYYSLCLQSIMLNPSLYNDIGGLVRYIYQKCQTLTEYWVDHIQNTPTDLYAAILMASEAIILQVSMALEGCNSELAWKMLGHALTIAKALGYFYVDGYPDEANGQPSLLQGPMTDETEVDKNRKRFEFWHLLRTDCLFRLCFGKPTLIPPGSWKVNFPDPTIDGIDKESSRFVQIHFLASMRLTIVVMKYLDWVDSGPDPNQVSHDATVDSFLAEVESIMRDWDTDELLRLAKTQVDAWFCSDMIFSSFKILIILHQSKKCEQQKHHLPPKTVEFSRKSIQMFQSLLGSALHAYSGISLILLHQFIPFFILCLDIIGNHEREEVDTDLALVTWIGDHVEAIVEERVELRPVMIIVKAMLTACHQVRMNHLAASMTGIE
;
A
#
# COMPACT_ATOMS: atom_id res chain seq x y z
N MET A 1 -8.71 -11.76 13.71
CA MET A 1 -10.09 -11.74 13.17
C MET A 1 -11.06 -11.78 14.35
N PRO A 2 -11.92 -10.77 14.52
CA PRO A 2 -12.79 -10.64 15.69
C PRO A 2 -14.13 -11.39 15.56
N LEU A 3 -14.47 -11.91 14.38
CA LEU A 3 -15.69 -12.68 14.13
C LEU A 3 -15.40 -14.19 14.10
N GLU A 4 -16.30 -14.97 14.68
CA GLU A 4 -16.23 -16.43 14.63
C GLU A 4 -16.44 -16.94 13.20
N LYS A 5 -15.72 -18.02 12.87
CA LYS A 5 -15.77 -18.63 11.52
C LYS A 5 -17.19 -19.06 11.15
N ASP A 6 -17.89 -19.72 12.06
CA ASP A 6 -19.23 -20.26 11.78
C ASP A 6 -20.24 -19.13 11.59
N PHE A 7 -20.09 -18.03 12.33
CA PHE A 7 -20.88 -16.82 12.10
C PHE A 7 -20.62 -16.24 10.70
N LEU A 8 -19.36 -16.05 10.30
CA LEU A 8 -19.01 -15.57 8.96
C LEU A 8 -19.60 -16.45 7.84
N LEU A 9 -19.56 -17.77 8.01
CA LEU A 9 -20.13 -18.72 7.05
C LEU A 9 -21.67 -18.66 6.99
N SER A 10 -22.33 -18.23 8.07
CA SER A 10 -23.79 -18.09 8.13
C SER A 10 -24.33 -16.78 7.54
N ILE A 11 -23.50 -15.74 7.41
CA ILE A 11 -23.91 -14.40 6.92
C ILE A 11 -24.71 -14.45 5.61
N PRO A 12 -24.35 -15.25 4.58
CA PRO A 12 -25.14 -15.34 3.34
C PRO A 12 -26.61 -15.73 3.57
N ASP A 13 -26.86 -16.65 4.49
CA ASP A 13 -28.21 -17.11 4.82
C ASP A 13 -28.95 -16.12 5.70
N LEU A 14 -28.24 -15.47 6.64
CA LEU A 14 -28.79 -14.40 7.47
C LEU A 14 -29.24 -13.20 6.62
N LEU A 15 -28.45 -12.81 5.62
CA LEU A 15 -28.78 -11.71 4.70
C LEU A 15 -30.00 -11.99 3.80
N ARG A 16 -30.35 -13.26 3.60
CA ARG A 16 -31.56 -13.66 2.85
C ARG A 16 -32.83 -13.65 3.73
N ASN A 17 -32.68 -13.63 5.05
CA ASN A 17 -33.80 -13.68 5.97
C ASN A 17 -34.32 -12.26 6.26
N PRO A 18 -35.57 -11.92 5.87
CA PRO A 18 -36.12 -10.58 6.07
C PRO A 18 -36.37 -10.21 7.55
N HIS A 19 -36.30 -11.19 8.46
CA HIS A 19 -36.53 -10.98 9.89
C HIS A 19 -35.23 -10.78 10.69
N ILE A 20 -34.06 -10.91 10.06
CA ILE A 20 -32.76 -10.77 10.71
C ILE A 20 -32.03 -9.58 10.08
N GLN A 21 -31.53 -8.69 10.93
CA GLN A 21 -30.63 -7.62 10.51
C GLN A 21 -29.23 -7.95 11.02
N VAL A 22 -28.31 -8.22 10.08
CA VAL A 22 -26.88 -8.32 10.39
C VAL A 22 -26.34 -6.91 10.54
N ASP A 23 -25.51 -6.66 11.55
CA ASP A 23 -24.91 -5.33 11.75
C ASP A 23 -23.99 -4.95 10.57
N TYR A 24 -23.80 -3.64 10.36
CA TYR A 24 -23.05 -3.12 9.21
C TYR A 24 -21.59 -3.58 9.22
N VAL A 25 -20.97 -3.67 10.40
CA VAL A 25 -19.54 -3.98 10.56
C VAL A 25 -19.25 -5.42 10.16
N SER A 26 -20.09 -6.34 10.62
CA SER A 26 -20.02 -7.76 10.25
C SER A 26 -20.18 -7.97 8.75
N GLN A 27 -21.09 -7.23 8.12
CA GLN A 27 -21.26 -7.26 6.66
C GLN A 27 -20.03 -6.72 5.92
N ILE A 28 -19.44 -5.60 6.37
CA ILE A 28 -18.22 -5.04 5.78
C ILE A 28 -17.07 -6.04 5.86
N ILE A 29 -16.88 -6.68 7.02
CA ILE A 29 -15.84 -7.71 7.20
C ILE A 29 -16.09 -8.88 6.25
N TYR A 30 -17.32 -9.38 6.19
CA TYR A 30 -17.69 -10.48 5.31
C TYR A 30 -17.40 -10.17 3.83
N TYR A 31 -17.88 -9.03 3.32
CA TYR A 31 -17.67 -8.65 1.93
C TYR A 31 -16.19 -8.38 1.61
N SER A 32 -15.42 -7.83 2.56
CA SER A 32 -13.97 -7.67 2.40
C SER A 32 -13.26 -9.02 2.28
N LEU A 33 -13.65 -10.02 3.08
CA LEU A 33 -13.13 -11.39 2.98
C LEU A 33 -13.52 -12.06 1.65
N CYS A 34 -14.72 -11.78 1.13
CA CYS A 34 -15.11 -12.24 -0.21
C CYS A 34 -14.23 -11.64 -1.29
N LEU A 35 -13.94 -10.32 -1.23
CA LEU A 35 -13.04 -9.68 -2.19
C LEU A 35 -11.67 -10.32 -2.17
N GLN A 36 -11.12 -10.49 -0.97
CA GLN A 36 -9.86 -11.18 -0.71
C GLN A 36 -9.80 -12.58 -1.32
N SER A 37 -10.89 -13.35 -1.19
CA SER A 37 -11.00 -14.69 -1.79
C SER A 37 -11.01 -14.65 -3.32
N ILE A 38 -11.68 -13.68 -3.92
CA ILE A 38 -11.71 -13.47 -5.38
C ILE A 38 -10.30 -13.16 -5.90
N MET A 39 -9.56 -12.29 -5.21
CA MET A 39 -8.19 -11.92 -5.59
C MET A 39 -7.21 -13.10 -5.50
N LEU A 40 -7.39 -13.97 -4.51
CA LEU A 40 -6.56 -15.17 -4.33
C LEU A 40 -6.86 -16.27 -5.36
N ASN A 41 -8.09 -16.33 -5.89
CA ASN A 41 -8.53 -17.40 -6.79
C ASN A 41 -9.41 -16.88 -7.94
N PRO A 42 -8.90 -15.99 -8.81
CA PRO A 42 -9.70 -15.34 -9.83
C PRO A 42 -10.15 -16.31 -10.93
N SER A 43 -9.41 -17.39 -11.16
CA SER A 43 -9.78 -18.45 -12.11
C SER A 43 -11.09 -19.17 -11.77
N LEU A 44 -11.63 -18.98 -10.56
CA LEU A 44 -12.91 -19.56 -10.13
C LEU A 44 -14.12 -18.70 -10.54
N TYR A 45 -13.91 -17.49 -11.06
CA TYR A 45 -14.98 -16.52 -11.32
C TYR A 45 -14.97 -16.07 -12.79
N ASN A 46 -16.16 -16.02 -13.40
CA ASN A 46 -16.32 -15.62 -14.81
C ASN A 46 -16.50 -14.10 -15.00
N ASP A 47 -16.95 -13.37 -13.97
CA ASP A 47 -17.17 -11.91 -13.99
C ASP A 47 -16.52 -11.29 -12.75
N ILE A 48 -15.20 -11.21 -12.76
CA ILE A 48 -14.41 -10.71 -11.61
C ILE A 48 -14.74 -9.25 -11.38
N GLY A 49 -14.63 -8.39 -12.40
CA GLY A 49 -14.87 -6.96 -12.25
C GLY A 49 -16.30 -6.63 -11.81
N GLY A 50 -17.33 -7.34 -12.30
CA GLY A 50 -18.70 -7.17 -11.83
C GLY A 50 -18.86 -7.50 -10.33
N LEU A 51 -18.24 -8.60 -9.87
CA LEU A 51 -18.24 -8.99 -8.45
C LEU A 51 -17.49 -7.99 -7.59
N VAL A 52 -16.30 -7.57 -8.01
CA VAL A 52 -15.49 -6.58 -7.27
C VAL A 52 -16.26 -5.26 -7.14
N ARG A 53 -16.86 -4.78 -8.24
CA ARG A 53 -17.70 -3.57 -8.23
C ARG A 53 -18.87 -3.69 -7.28
N TYR A 54 -19.58 -4.83 -7.31
CA TYR A 54 -20.70 -5.07 -6.41
C TYR A 54 -20.26 -5.02 -4.94
N ILE A 55 -19.19 -5.74 -4.60
CA ILE A 55 -18.64 -5.80 -3.24
C ILE A 55 -18.21 -4.40 -2.78
N TYR A 56 -17.50 -3.67 -3.63
CA TYR A 56 -17.08 -2.29 -3.36
C TYR A 56 -18.27 -1.38 -3.06
N GLN A 57 -19.27 -1.34 -3.94
CA GLN A 57 -20.45 -0.48 -3.77
C GLN A 57 -21.23 -0.84 -2.51
N LYS A 58 -21.31 -2.13 -2.18
CA LYS A 58 -21.94 -2.60 -0.94
C LYS A 58 -21.18 -2.14 0.29
N CYS A 59 -19.86 -2.34 0.34
CA CYS A 59 -19.06 -1.85 1.45
C CYS A 59 -19.15 -0.34 1.60
N GLN A 60 -19.09 0.43 0.51
CA GLN A 60 -19.24 1.88 0.54
C GLN A 60 -20.58 2.30 1.17
N THR A 61 -21.68 1.70 0.70
CA THR A 61 -23.02 1.98 1.24
C THR A 61 -23.09 1.63 2.73
N LEU A 62 -22.56 0.47 3.13
CA LEU A 62 -22.55 0.06 4.54
C LEU A 62 -21.69 1.00 5.40
N THR A 63 -20.56 1.48 4.88
CA THR A 63 -19.68 2.43 5.57
C THR A 63 -20.38 3.75 5.85
N GLU A 64 -21.18 4.27 4.90
CA GLU A 64 -21.95 5.51 5.10
C GLU A 64 -22.86 5.43 6.31
N TYR A 65 -23.48 4.27 6.58
CA TYR A 65 -24.29 4.08 7.78
C TYR A 65 -23.45 3.76 9.01
N TRP A 66 -22.40 2.94 8.87
CA TRP A 66 -21.60 2.49 9.99
C TRP A 66 -20.84 3.62 10.69
N VAL A 67 -20.33 4.62 9.96
CA VAL A 67 -19.51 5.71 10.52
C VAL A 67 -20.23 6.43 11.68
N ASP A 68 -21.55 6.63 11.58
CA ASP A 68 -22.36 7.26 12.63
C ASP A 68 -22.62 6.34 13.84
N HIS A 69 -22.26 5.07 13.74
CA HIS A 69 -22.53 4.01 14.73
C HIS A 69 -21.25 3.36 15.28
N ILE A 70 -20.07 3.94 15.06
CA ILE A 70 -18.80 3.39 15.57
C ILE A 70 -18.83 3.34 17.10
N GLN A 71 -18.57 2.16 17.67
CA GLN A 71 -18.58 1.92 19.11
C GLN A 71 -17.18 1.74 19.72
N ASN A 72 -16.13 1.90 18.91
CA ASN A 72 -14.73 1.65 19.27
C ASN A 72 -14.47 0.21 19.75
N THR A 73 -15.03 -0.78 19.07
CA THR A 73 -14.79 -2.20 19.34
C THR A 73 -13.64 -2.77 18.51
N PRO A 74 -13.06 -3.94 18.87
CA PRO A 74 -12.11 -4.64 18.01
C PRO A 74 -12.68 -4.97 16.61
N THR A 75 -13.99 -5.20 16.52
CA THR A 75 -14.69 -5.40 15.25
C THR A 75 -14.72 -4.13 14.42
N ASP A 76 -15.01 -2.98 15.04
CA ASP A 76 -14.92 -1.68 14.38
C ASP A 76 -13.50 -1.39 13.89
N LEU A 77 -12.48 -1.68 14.71
CA LEU A 77 -11.07 -1.50 14.32
C LEU A 77 -10.75 -2.35 13.09
N TYR A 78 -11.11 -3.63 13.11
CA TYR A 78 -10.81 -4.55 12.02
C TYR A 78 -11.51 -4.13 10.72
N ALA A 79 -12.77 -3.70 10.78
CA ALA A 79 -13.48 -3.16 9.62
C ALA A 79 -12.86 -1.85 9.13
N ALA A 80 -12.44 -0.96 10.03
CA ALA A 80 -11.81 0.32 9.67
C ALA A 80 -10.49 0.07 8.96
N ILE A 81 -9.68 -0.87 9.46
CA ILE A 81 -8.43 -1.30 8.81
C ILE A 81 -8.72 -1.86 7.42
N LEU A 82 -9.69 -2.76 7.25
CA LEU A 82 -10.05 -3.33 5.93
C LEU A 82 -10.49 -2.26 4.91
N MET A 83 -11.16 -1.20 5.38
CA MET A 83 -11.59 -0.09 4.52
C MET A 83 -10.44 0.89 4.22
N ALA A 84 -9.62 1.20 5.23
CA ALA A 84 -8.56 2.22 5.20
C ALA A 84 -7.28 1.77 4.51
N SER A 85 -6.87 0.54 4.80
CA SER A 85 -5.49 0.09 4.63
C SER A 85 -5.43 -1.35 4.13
N GLU A 86 -4.26 -1.68 3.60
CA GLU A 86 -3.71 -3.02 3.52
C GLU A 86 -4.03 -3.76 4.82
N ALA A 87 -4.81 -4.84 4.80
CA ALA A 87 -4.85 -5.71 5.97
C ALA A 87 -3.58 -6.56 5.94
N ILE A 88 -3.00 -6.87 7.11
CA ILE A 88 -1.80 -7.69 7.34
C ILE A 88 -1.76 -9.01 6.56
N ILE A 89 -2.88 -9.45 5.96
CA ILE A 89 -2.92 -10.69 5.18
C ILE A 89 -3.19 -10.44 3.68
N LEU A 90 -3.83 -9.34 3.23
CA LEU A 90 -4.15 -9.13 1.80
C LEU A 90 -4.22 -7.63 1.41
N GLN A 91 -3.41 -7.26 0.41
CA GLN A 91 -3.09 -5.90 -0.07
C GLN A 91 -4.22 -5.20 -0.88
N VAL A 92 -5.47 -5.31 -0.44
CA VAL A 92 -6.59 -4.62 -1.13
C VAL A 92 -7.30 -3.72 -0.13
N SER A 93 -6.97 -2.43 -0.18
CA SER A 93 -7.85 -1.43 0.39
C SER A 93 -9.13 -1.40 -0.44
N MET A 94 -10.26 -1.72 0.19
CA MET A 94 -11.59 -1.62 -0.44
C MET A 94 -11.79 -0.24 -1.08
N ALA A 95 -11.34 0.83 -0.41
CA ALA A 95 -11.49 2.19 -0.90
C ALA A 95 -10.56 2.52 -2.07
N LEU A 96 -9.30 2.05 -2.06
CA LEU A 96 -8.38 2.24 -3.19
C LEU A 96 -8.74 1.39 -4.40
N GLU A 97 -9.38 0.24 -4.21
CA GLU A 97 -9.91 -0.55 -5.32
C GLU A 97 -11.01 0.22 -6.08
N GLY A 98 -11.73 1.12 -5.41
CA GLY A 98 -12.62 2.10 -6.04
C GLY A 98 -11.96 3.43 -6.42
N CYS A 99 -10.63 3.51 -6.43
CA CYS A 99 -9.84 4.73 -6.63
C CYS A 99 -10.20 5.90 -5.71
N ASN A 100 -10.70 5.62 -4.50
CA ASN A 100 -11.12 6.65 -3.56
C ASN A 100 -10.09 6.81 -2.42
N SER A 101 -8.97 7.46 -2.75
CA SER A 101 -7.87 7.71 -1.78
C SER A 101 -8.30 8.59 -0.60
N GLU A 102 -9.29 9.48 -0.80
CA GLU A 102 -9.85 10.30 0.26
C GLU A 102 -10.65 9.48 1.27
N LEU A 103 -11.51 8.57 0.78
CA LEU A 103 -12.24 7.65 1.66
C LEU A 103 -11.27 6.74 2.41
N ALA A 104 -10.26 6.21 1.74
CA ALA A 104 -9.24 5.35 2.37
C ALA A 104 -8.53 6.10 3.52
N TRP A 105 -8.12 7.34 3.29
CA TRP A 105 -7.48 8.18 4.29
C TRP A 105 -8.42 8.53 5.46
N LYS A 106 -9.70 8.84 5.20
CA LYS A 106 -10.70 9.06 6.26
C LYS A 106 -10.92 7.81 7.12
N MET A 107 -11.01 6.64 6.49
CA MET A 107 -11.13 5.37 7.18
C MET A 107 -9.90 5.09 8.05
N LEU A 108 -8.70 5.49 7.62
CA LEU A 108 -7.50 5.42 8.46
C LEU A 108 -7.65 6.28 9.70
N GLY A 109 -8.20 7.50 9.57
CA GLY A 109 -8.53 8.35 10.71
C GLY A 109 -9.47 7.69 11.71
N HIS A 110 -10.51 7.01 11.23
CA HIS A 110 -11.40 6.21 12.09
C HIS A 110 -10.66 5.04 12.75
N ALA A 111 -9.86 4.28 12.00
CA ALA A 111 -9.07 3.18 12.52
C ALA A 111 -8.11 3.64 13.64
N LEU A 112 -7.43 4.76 13.45
CA LEU A 112 -6.53 5.34 14.45
C LEU A 112 -7.28 5.83 15.70
N THR A 113 -8.46 6.43 15.52
CA THR A 113 -9.32 6.86 16.63
C THR A 113 -9.75 5.66 17.48
N ILE A 114 -10.20 4.59 16.82
CA ILE A 114 -10.61 3.34 17.48
C ILE A 114 -9.40 2.66 18.14
N ALA A 115 -8.28 2.52 17.43
CA ALA A 115 -7.05 1.91 17.96
C ALA A 115 -6.56 2.65 19.22
N LYS A 116 -6.60 3.98 19.21
CA LYS A 116 -6.29 4.79 20.38
C LYS A 116 -7.25 4.50 21.55
N ALA A 117 -8.55 4.42 21.31
CA ALA A 117 -9.55 4.07 22.33
C ALA A 117 -9.36 2.66 22.90
N LEU A 118 -8.85 1.73 22.09
CA LEU A 118 -8.51 0.35 22.47
C LEU A 118 -7.12 0.20 23.12
N GLY A 119 -6.39 1.30 23.31
CA GLY A 119 -5.09 1.33 24.00
C GLY A 119 -3.87 0.95 23.15
N TYR A 120 -4.00 0.92 21.82
CA TYR A 120 -2.90 0.53 20.92
C TYR A 120 -1.76 1.55 20.86
N PHE A 121 -2.02 2.80 21.23
CA PHE A 121 -1.02 3.87 21.18
C PHE A 121 -0.11 3.91 22.41
N TYR A 122 -0.45 3.21 23.49
CA TYR A 122 0.27 3.27 24.77
C TYR A 122 0.49 1.88 25.37
N VAL A 123 0.79 0.88 24.51
CA VAL A 123 1.02 -0.52 24.93
C VAL A 123 2.19 -0.62 25.91
N ASP A 124 3.22 0.22 25.73
CA ASP A 124 4.44 0.24 26.54
C ASP A 124 4.57 1.52 27.39
N GLY A 125 3.51 2.33 27.45
CA GLY A 125 3.47 3.56 28.24
C GLY A 125 3.14 3.31 29.71
N TYR A 126 3.50 4.24 30.60
CA TYR A 126 3.07 4.17 31.99
C TYR A 126 1.61 4.65 32.13
N PRO A 127 0.81 4.07 33.05
CA PRO A 127 -0.60 4.45 33.24
C PRO A 127 -0.81 5.94 33.51
N ASP A 128 0.15 6.58 34.20
CA ASP A 128 0.07 7.98 34.62
C ASP A 128 0.35 8.99 33.48
N GLU A 129 0.88 8.52 32.34
CA GLU A 129 1.25 9.37 31.21
C GLU A 129 0.17 9.46 30.13
N ALA A 130 -0.90 8.66 30.25
CA ALA A 130 -2.00 8.63 29.31
C ALA A 130 -2.97 9.81 29.51
N ASN A 131 -2.47 11.05 29.60
CA ASN A 131 -3.20 12.34 29.53
C ASN A 131 -4.69 12.32 29.94
N GLY A 132 -5.02 11.71 31.08
CA GLY A 132 -6.39 11.65 31.60
C GLY A 132 -7.48 11.12 30.65
N GLN A 133 -7.14 10.39 29.58
CA GLN A 133 -8.16 9.74 28.74
C GLN A 133 -8.38 8.32 29.28
N PRO A 134 -9.49 8.06 29.99
CA PRO A 134 -9.81 6.69 30.38
C PRO A 134 -10.02 5.89 29.09
N SER A 135 -9.27 4.81 28.90
CA SER A 135 -9.70 3.77 27.95
C SER A 135 -11.13 3.43 28.32
N LEU A 136 -12.07 3.64 27.40
CA LEU A 136 -13.52 3.43 27.62
C LEU A 136 -13.86 1.97 27.97
N LEU A 137 -12.86 1.08 27.92
CA LEU A 137 -12.92 -0.33 28.27
C LEU A 137 -11.98 -0.71 29.43
N GLN A 138 -11.69 0.20 30.38
CA GLN A 138 -11.16 -0.22 31.69
C GLN A 138 -12.24 -0.99 32.46
N GLY A 139 -12.51 -2.22 32.02
CA GLY A 139 -12.85 -3.29 32.94
C GLY A 139 -11.69 -3.52 33.93
N PRO A 140 -11.90 -4.29 35.00
CA PRO A 140 -10.83 -4.56 35.98
C PRO A 140 -9.61 -5.05 35.21
N MET A 141 -8.45 -4.37 35.36
CA MET A 141 -7.17 -4.67 34.69
C MET A 141 -7.07 -6.16 34.39
N THR A 142 -7.52 -6.56 33.20
CA THR A 142 -7.37 -7.92 32.72
C THR A 142 -5.88 -8.04 32.47
N ASP A 143 -5.24 -9.06 33.06
CA ASP A 143 -3.83 -9.38 32.80
C ASP A 143 -3.64 -9.59 31.29
N GLU A 144 -3.41 -8.51 30.55
CA GLU A 144 -3.07 -8.56 29.13
C GLU A 144 -1.75 -9.31 29.04
N THR A 145 -1.80 -10.45 28.36
CA THR A 145 -0.61 -11.27 28.18
C THR A 145 0.37 -10.53 27.28
N GLU A 146 1.67 -10.85 27.36
CA GLU A 146 2.64 -10.28 26.42
C GLU A 146 2.31 -10.63 24.96
N VAL A 147 1.61 -11.74 24.71
CA VAL A 147 1.11 -12.07 23.37
C VAL A 147 0.06 -11.06 22.91
N ASP A 148 -0.87 -10.67 23.78
CA ASP A 148 -1.88 -9.67 23.45
C ASP A 148 -1.25 -8.29 23.20
N LYS A 149 -0.30 -7.90 24.05
CA LYS A 149 0.48 -6.66 23.84
C LYS A 149 1.28 -6.71 22.54
N ASN A 150 1.91 -7.85 22.23
CA ASN A 150 2.69 -7.99 21.01
C ASN A 150 1.81 -7.84 19.76
N ARG A 151 0.60 -8.42 19.76
CA ARG A 151 -0.38 -8.23 18.68
C ARG A 151 -0.79 -6.76 18.51
N LYS A 152 -1.02 -6.04 19.61
CA LYS A 152 -1.29 -4.60 19.55
C LYS A 152 -0.12 -3.81 18.97
N ARG A 153 1.12 -4.15 19.34
CA ARG A 153 2.33 -3.54 18.75
C ARG A 153 2.36 -3.77 17.23
N PHE A 154 2.14 -4.99 16.75
CA PHE A 154 2.06 -5.30 15.31
C PHE A 154 1.03 -4.43 14.58
N GLU A 155 -0.20 -4.40 15.08
CA GLU A 155 -1.30 -3.65 14.46
C GLU A 155 -1.03 -2.13 14.49
N PHE A 156 -0.49 -1.60 15.59
CA PHE A 156 -0.08 -0.19 15.68
C PHE A 156 0.98 0.16 14.64
N TRP A 157 2.04 -0.64 14.54
CA TRP A 157 3.13 -0.42 13.61
C TRP A 157 2.67 -0.48 12.14
N HIS A 158 1.69 -1.34 11.85
CA HIS A 158 1.04 -1.38 10.55
C HIS A 158 0.22 -0.11 10.25
N LEU A 159 -0.55 0.37 11.22
CA LEU A 159 -1.28 1.65 11.12
C LEU A 159 -0.32 2.82 10.88
N LEU A 160 0.82 2.85 11.58
CA LEU A 160 1.86 3.86 11.44
C LEU A 160 2.51 3.84 10.05
N ARG A 161 2.85 2.65 9.53
CA ARG A 161 3.31 2.49 8.15
C ARG A 161 2.29 3.04 7.16
N THR A 162 1.01 2.73 7.37
CA THR A 162 -0.06 3.20 6.48
C THR A 162 -0.14 4.72 6.45
N ASP A 163 -0.12 5.38 7.63
CA ASP A 163 -0.14 6.84 7.72
C ASP A 163 1.04 7.45 6.94
N CYS A 164 2.25 6.90 7.13
CA CYS A 164 3.45 7.32 6.38
C CYS A 164 3.28 7.16 4.86
N LEU A 165 2.68 6.06 4.39
CA LEU A 165 2.44 5.83 2.97
C LEU A 165 1.43 6.82 2.39
N PHE A 166 0.37 7.19 3.12
CA PHE A 166 -0.58 8.20 2.66
C PHE A 166 0.07 9.58 2.52
N ARG A 167 0.94 9.95 3.46
CA ARG A 167 1.74 11.17 3.37
C ARG A 167 2.64 11.15 2.14
N LEU A 168 3.37 10.05 1.95
CA LEU A 168 4.36 9.89 0.89
C LEU A 168 3.74 9.84 -0.52
N CYS A 169 2.64 9.09 -0.70
CA CYS A 169 2.07 8.82 -2.03
C CYS A 169 0.97 9.82 -2.42
N PHE A 170 0.25 10.38 -1.45
CA PHE A 170 -0.94 11.20 -1.71
C PHE A 170 -0.85 12.61 -1.10
N GLY A 171 0.29 12.98 -0.49
CA GLY A 171 0.50 14.30 0.10
C GLY A 171 -0.48 14.62 1.23
N LYS A 172 -1.03 13.59 1.91
CA LYS A 172 -1.96 13.77 3.02
C LYS A 172 -1.22 14.30 4.26
N PRO A 173 -1.88 15.06 5.15
CA PRO A 173 -1.30 15.43 6.43
C PRO A 173 -1.18 14.20 7.35
N THR A 174 -0.27 14.27 8.32
CA THR A 174 -0.08 13.20 9.31
C THR A 174 -1.32 13.03 10.19
N LEU A 175 -1.74 11.78 10.39
CA LEU A 175 -2.80 11.42 11.34
C LEU A 175 -2.24 10.94 12.68
N ILE A 176 -0.97 10.53 12.73
CA ILE A 176 -0.26 10.15 13.97
C ILE A 176 0.78 11.24 14.29
N PRO A 177 0.49 12.17 15.22
CA PRO A 177 1.44 13.21 15.58
C PRO A 177 2.72 12.63 16.21
N PRO A 178 3.90 13.25 15.98
CA PRO A 178 5.13 12.87 16.68
C PRO A 178 4.95 12.91 18.20
N GLY A 179 5.46 11.88 18.89
CA GLY A 179 5.37 11.77 20.35
C GLY A 179 3.98 11.44 20.92
N SER A 180 2.98 11.18 20.07
CA SER A 180 1.62 10.83 20.52
C SER A 180 1.42 9.35 20.92
N TRP A 181 2.49 8.56 20.90
CA TRP A 181 2.44 7.12 21.13
C TRP A 181 3.68 6.62 21.89
N LYS A 182 3.52 5.49 22.59
CA LYS A 182 4.56 4.73 23.30
C LYS A 182 4.36 3.24 23.04
N VAL A 183 5.01 2.76 21.99
CA VAL A 183 4.87 1.39 21.48
C VAL A 183 6.25 0.90 21.04
N ASN A 184 6.76 -0.14 21.67
CA ASN A 184 8.04 -0.74 21.29
C ASN A 184 7.90 -1.53 19.97
N PHE A 185 9.04 -1.91 19.38
CA PHE A 185 9.01 -2.90 18.30
C PHE A 185 8.42 -4.21 18.82
N PRO A 186 7.51 -4.85 18.08
CA PRO A 186 7.01 -6.16 18.47
C PRO A 186 8.10 -7.21 18.30
N ASP A 187 7.96 -8.29 19.07
CA ASP A 187 8.66 -9.54 18.79
C ASP A 187 8.18 -10.08 17.42
N PRO A 188 9.08 -10.45 16.49
CA PRO A 188 8.69 -10.97 15.17
C PRO A 188 7.71 -12.14 15.22
N THR A 189 7.71 -12.93 16.29
CA THR A 189 6.74 -14.01 16.52
C THR A 189 5.41 -13.43 17.04
N ILE A 190 4.43 -13.28 16.15
CA ILE A 190 3.11 -12.68 16.45
C ILE A 190 2.42 -13.34 17.66
N ASP A 191 2.55 -14.66 17.80
CA ASP A 191 1.97 -15.45 18.89
C ASP A 191 3.02 -16.02 19.87
N GLY A 192 4.28 -15.58 19.79
CA GLY A 192 5.38 -16.14 20.58
C GLY A 192 5.90 -17.49 20.07
N ILE A 193 5.37 -18.01 18.95
CA ILE A 193 5.73 -19.31 18.39
C ILE A 193 6.29 -19.13 16.99
N ASP A 194 7.56 -19.48 16.81
CA ASP A 194 8.15 -19.49 15.48
C ASP A 194 7.64 -20.69 14.66
N LYS A 195 6.95 -20.40 13.55
CA LYS A 195 6.38 -21.40 12.63
C LYS A 195 6.90 -21.12 11.23
N GLU A 196 7.33 -22.16 10.53
CA GLU A 196 7.80 -22.04 9.14
C GLU A 196 6.77 -21.34 8.23
N SER A 197 5.48 -21.59 8.44
CA SER A 197 4.38 -20.96 7.69
C SER A 197 4.23 -19.45 7.93
N SER A 198 4.83 -18.91 9.00
CA SER A 198 4.80 -17.48 9.32
C SER A 198 6.06 -16.74 8.86
N ARG A 199 7.07 -17.45 8.33
CA ARG A 199 8.39 -16.88 8.03
C ARG A 199 8.33 -15.68 7.07
N PHE A 200 7.52 -15.75 6.00
CA PHE A 200 7.36 -14.62 5.08
C PHE A 200 6.69 -13.41 5.75
N VAL A 201 5.71 -13.64 6.64
CA VAL A 201 5.06 -12.59 7.42
C VAL A 201 6.07 -11.90 8.35
N GLN A 202 6.90 -12.67 9.04
CA GLN A 202 7.93 -12.15 9.94
C GLN A 202 8.98 -11.32 9.20
N ILE A 203 9.48 -11.84 8.07
CA ILE A 203 10.45 -11.14 7.20
C ILE A 203 9.85 -9.86 6.67
N HIS A 204 8.64 -9.93 6.10
CA HIS A 204 7.93 -8.76 5.58
C HIS A 204 7.75 -7.70 6.64
N PHE A 205 7.30 -8.09 7.83
CA PHE A 205 7.09 -7.15 8.92
C PHE A 205 8.39 -6.45 9.30
N LEU A 206 9.47 -7.20 9.54
CA LEU A 206 10.74 -6.63 9.97
C LEU A 206 11.34 -5.69 8.91
N ALA A 207 11.29 -6.08 7.64
CA ALA A 207 11.76 -5.25 6.54
C ALA A 207 10.90 -3.99 6.36
N SER A 208 9.57 -4.15 6.35
CA SER A 208 8.61 -3.06 6.21
C SER A 208 8.70 -2.05 7.35
N MET A 209 8.98 -2.50 8.57
CA MET A 209 9.19 -1.60 9.71
C MET A 209 10.49 -0.81 9.58
N ARG A 210 11.59 -1.46 9.17
CA ARG A 210 12.84 -0.74 8.88
C ARG A 210 12.65 0.31 7.79
N LEU A 211 11.92 -0.02 6.71
CA LEU A 211 11.57 0.95 5.68
C LEU A 211 10.70 2.09 6.23
N THR A 212 9.72 1.77 7.08
CA THR A 212 8.84 2.76 7.72
C THR A 212 9.63 3.74 8.57
N ILE A 213 10.64 3.29 9.32
CA ILE A 213 11.53 4.17 10.10
C ILE A 213 12.27 5.14 9.18
N VAL A 214 12.79 4.67 8.04
CA VAL A 214 13.47 5.56 7.08
C VAL A 214 12.50 6.60 6.54
N VAL A 215 11.28 6.19 6.18
CA VAL A 215 10.23 7.10 5.71
C VAL A 215 9.85 8.12 6.79
N MET A 216 9.71 7.71 8.04
CA MET A 216 9.44 8.61 9.17
C MET A 216 10.56 9.64 9.32
N LYS A 217 11.83 9.21 9.36
CA LYS A 217 12.99 10.12 9.43
C LYS A 217 12.98 11.13 8.28
N TYR A 218 12.69 10.67 7.06
CA TYR A 218 12.60 11.52 5.88
C TYR A 218 11.46 12.53 6.00
N LEU A 219 10.26 12.09 6.38
CA LEU A 219 9.08 12.95 6.53
C LEU A 219 9.28 13.99 7.64
N ASP A 220 9.82 13.59 8.79
CA ASP A 220 10.13 14.51 9.89
C ASP A 220 11.17 15.56 9.49
N TRP A 221 12.17 15.16 8.69
CA TRP A 221 13.16 16.07 8.13
C TRP A 221 12.57 17.05 7.11
N VAL A 222 11.65 16.59 6.25
CA VAL A 222 10.90 17.45 5.33
C VAL A 222 10.03 18.46 6.10
N ASP A 223 9.32 18.01 7.14
CA ASP A 223 8.46 18.88 7.95
C ASP A 223 9.26 19.92 8.74
N SER A 224 10.48 19.57 9.15
CA SER A 224 11.37 20.46 9.93
C SER A 224 11.99 21.59 9.09
N GLY A 225 11.82 21.55 7.77
CA GLY A 225 12.46 22.49 6.85
C GLY A 225 13.90 22.06 6.53
N PRO A 226 14.12 21.33 5.42
CA PRO A 226 15.43 20.85 5.02
C PRO A 226 16.49 21.94 4.89
N ASP A 227 17.75 21.59 5.16
CA ASP A 227 18.89 22.52 5.06
C ASP A 227 18.91 23.24 3.70
N PRO A 228 18.95 24.58 3.65
CA PRO A 228 19.08 25.31 2.40
C PRO A 228 20.36 24.96 1.63
N ASN A 229 21.45 24.58 2.32
CA ASN A 229 22.71 24.17 1.73
C ASN A 229 22.59 22.84 0.97
N GLN A 230 22.90 22.85 -0.32
CA GLN A 230 22.80 21.67 -1.20
C GLN A 230 23.64 20.48 -0.73
N VAL A 231 24.88 20.70 -0.26
CA VAL A 231 25.79 19.61 0.12
C VAL A 231 25.29 18.89 1.36
N SER A 232 24.90 19.64 2.39
CA SER A 232 24.34 19.10 3.64
C SER A 232 22.99 18.41 3.42
N HIS A 233 22.13 19.01 2.58
CA HIS A 233 20.86 18.45 2.18
C HIS A 233 21.04 17.09 1.48
N ASP A 234 21.88 17.05 0.44
CA ASP A 234 22.07 15.85 -0.38
C ASP A 234 22.80 14.75 0.40
N ALA A 235 23.72 15.10 1.31
CA ALA A 235 24.35 14.14 2.22
C ALA A 235 23.33 13.49 3.17
N THR A 236 22.33 14.25 3.64
CA THR A 236 21.24 13.72 4.47
C THR A 236 20.39 12.73 3.66
N VAL A 237 20.01 13.09 2.44
CA VAL A 237 19.27 12.20 1.54
C VAL A 237 20.07 10.94 1.20
N ASP A 238 21.38 11.07 0.97
CA ASP A 238 22.28 9.94 0.70
C ASP A 238 22.35 8.97 1.91
N SER A 239 22.23 9.47 3.14
CA SER A 239 22.14 8.62 4.32
C SER A 239 20.86 7.77 4.34
N PHE A 240 19.72 8.35 3.94
CA PHE A 240 18.46 7.61 3.82
C PHE A 240 18.50 6.58 2.69
N LEU A 241 19.07 6.94 1.54
CA LEU A 241 19.28 6.03 0.41
C LEU A 241 20.12 4.81 0.84
N ALA A 242 21.24 5.03 1.55
CA ALA A 242 22.08 3.97 2.05
C ALA A 242 21.36 3.05 3.04
N GLU A 243 20.48 3.57 3.90
CA GLU A 243 19.65 2.76 4.79
C GLU A 243 18.69 1.86 3.99
N VAL A 244 18.00 2.39 2.97
CA VAL A 244 17.08 1.59 2.12
C VAL A 244 17.82 0.52 1.34
N GLU A 245 18.95 0.85 0.71
CA GLU A 245 19.77 -0.11 -0.03
C GLU A 245 20.36 -1.19 0.89
N SER A 246 20.69 -0.85 2.14
CA SER A 246 21.09 -1.84 3.13
C SER A 246 19.94 -2.80 3.45
N ILE A 247 18.72 -2.29 3.65
CA ILE A 247 17.54 -3.13 3.92
C ILE A 247 17.31 -4.09 2.75
N MET A 248 17.34 -3.59 1.50
CA MET A 248 17.14 -4.46 0.33
C MET A 248 18.20 -5.56 0.21
N ARG A 249 19.47 -5.25 0.55
CA ARG A 249 20.56 -6.24 0.54
C ARG A 249 20.43 -7.28 1.65
N ASP A 250 20.05 -6.86 2.84
CA ASP A 250 19.90 -7.76 4.00
C ASP A 250 18.89 -8.88 3.74
N TRP A 251 17.90 -8.61 2.89
CA TRP A 251 16.78 -9.53 2.63
C TRP A 251 16.87 -10.28 1.31
N ASP A 252 17.90 -10.06 0.47
CA ASP A 252 18.03 -10.64 -0.89
C ASP A 252 16.67 -10.86 -1.57
N THR A 253 16.08 -9.75 -1.99
CA THR A 253 14.67 -9.73 -2.40
C THR A 253 14.35 -10.64 -3.57
N ASP A 254 15.33 -10.90 -4.43
CA ASP A 254 15.20 -11.81 -5.58
C ASP A 254 15.20 -13.28 -5.12
N GLU A 255 16.05 -13.63 -4.14
CA GLU A 255 16.03 -14.95 -3.53
C GLU A 255 14.71 -15.21 -2.80
N LEU A 256 14.21 -14.24 -2.03
CA LEU A 256 12.93 -14.38 -1.32
C LEU A 256 11.76 -14.65 -2.27
N LEU A 257 11.69 -13.92 -3.38
CA LEU A 257 10.63 -14.14 -4.36
C LEU A 257 10.74 -15.54 -4.99
N ARG A 258 11.95 -16.02 -5.26
CA ARG A 258 12.18 -17.38 -5.78
C ARG A 258 11.78 -18.47 -4.77
N LEU A 259 11.90 -18.19 -3.48
CA LEU A 259 11.53 -19.11 -2.39
C LEU A 259 10.03 -19.08 -2.05
N ALA A 260 9.28 -18.09 -2.56
CA ALA A 260 7.85 -17.99 -2.34
C ALA A 260 7.12 -19.21 -2.94
N LYS A 261 6.33 -19.89 -2.11
CA LYS A 261 5.58 -21.10 -2.53
C LYS A 261 4.10 -20.83 -2.75
N THR A 262 3.59 -19.77 -2.14
CA THR A 262 2.18 -19.37 -2.22
C THR A 262 2.02 -17.97 -2.79
N GLN A 263 0.81 -17.64 -3.25
CA GLN A 263 0.44 -16.28 -3.67
C GLN A 263 0.70 -15.24 -2.57
N VAL A 264 0.38 -15.63 -1.33
CA VAL A 264 0.54 -14.77 -0.15
C VAL A 264 2.02 -14.46 0.10
N ASP A 265 2.89 -15.47 0.01
CA ASP A 265 4.34 -15.27 0.15
C ASP A 265 4.89 -14.30 -0.91
N ALA A 266 4.49 -14.52 -2.17
CA ALA A 266 4.92 -13.68 -3.28
C ALA A 266 4.46 -12.23 -3.13
N TRP A 267 3.25 -12.00 -2.60
CA TRP A 267 2.74 -10.66 -2.32
C TRP A 267 3.53 -9.96 -1.22
N PHE A 268 3.88 -10.65 -0.13
CA PHE A 268 4.73 -10.08 0.91
C PHE A 268 6.09 -9.63 0.36
N CYS A 269 6.71 -10.44 -0.49
CA CYS A 269 7.95 -10.06 -1.16
C CYS A 269 7.75 -8.85 -2.08
N SER A 270 6.68 -8.87 -2.89
CA SER A 270 6.41 -7.83 -3.88
C SER A 270 6.15 -6.47 -3.23
N ASP A 271 5.37 -6.40 -2.15
CA ASP A 271 5.12 -5.14 -1.42
C ASP A 271 6.41 -4.54 -0.87
N MET A 272 7.27 -5.35 -0.25
CA MET A 272 8.56 -4.88 0.25
C MET A 272 9.43 -4.32 -0.88
N ILE A 273 9.51 -5.01 -2.01
CA ILE A 273 10.34 -4.61 -3.15
C ILE A 273 9.82 -3.34 -3.80
N PHE A 274 8.53 -3.29 -4.11
CA PHE A 274 7.91 -2.12 -4.72
C PHE A 274 7.93 -0.91 -3.79
N SER A 275 7.72 -1.12 -2.49
CA SER A 275 7.86 -0.04 -1.50
C SER A 275 9.30 0.49 -1.46
N SER A 276 10.30 -0.39 -1.55
CA SER A 276 11.71 0.01 -1.58
C SER A 276 12.03 0.82 -2.84
N PHE A 277 11.65 0.35 -4.03
CA PHE A 277 11.86 1.10 -5.27
C PHE A 277 11.17 2.47 -5.24
N LYS A 278 9.93 2.53 -4.75
CA LYS A 278 9.19 3.78 -4.58
C LYS A 278 9.93 4.77 -3.68
N ILE A 279 10.40 4.31 -2.52
CA ILE A 279 11.16 5.15 -1.58
C ILE A 279 12.46 5.63 -2.23
N LEU A 280 13.21 4.75 -2.89
CA LEU A 280 14.46 5.12 -3.59
C LEU A 280 14.21 6.18 -4.69
N ILE A 281 13.15 6.00 -5.49
CA ILE A 281 12.76 6.97 -6.52
C ILE A 281 12.47 8.34 -5.90
N ILE A 282 11.70 8.39 -4.82
CA ILE A 282 11.34 9.64 -4.14
C ILE A 282 12.58 10.31 -3.53
N LEU A 283 13.43 9.53 -2.84
CA LEU A 283 14.66 10.05 -2.23
C LEU A 283 15.61 10.61 -3.29
N HIS A 284 15.85 9.89 -4.39
CA HIS A 284 16.69 10.40 -5.47
C HIS A 284 16.16 11.69 -6.09
N GLN A 285 14.85 11.80 -6.31
CA GLN A 285 14.23 13.03 -6.83
C GLN A 285 14.26 14.18 -5.83
N SER A 286 14.35 13.89 -4.53
CA SER A 286 14.43 14.93 -3.51
C SER A 286 15.77 15.65 -3.48
N LYS A 287 16.86 15.07 -4.04
CA LYS A 287 18.19 15.69 -4.05
C LYS A 287 18.19 17.03 -4.79
N LYS A 288 18.79 18.06 -4.18
CA LYS A 288 18.90 19.40 -4.77
C LYS A 288 19.78 19.43 -6.00
N CYS A 289 20.87 18.64 -6.02
CA CYS A 289 21.71 18.52 -7.21
C CYS A 289 20.96 17.99 -8.43
N GLU A 290 19.93 17.18 -8.21
CA GLU A 290 19.11 16.61 -9.27
C GLU A 290 17.98 17.56 -9.69
N GLN A 291 17.36 18.27 -8.75
CA GLN A 291 16.32 19.26 -9.04
C GLN A 291 16.78 20.42 -9.93
N GLN A 292 18.08 20.72 -9.92
CA GLN A 292 18.68 21.75 -10.78
C GLN A 292 18.91 21.29 -12.22
N LYS A 293 18.77 19.99 -12.51
CA LYS A 293 18.97 19.43 -13.84
C LYS A 293 17.67 19.47 -14.64
N HIS A 294 17.79 19.56 -15.95
CA HIS A 294 16.65 19.51 -16.88
C HIS A 294 16.19 18.07 -17.20
N HIS A 295 16.89 17.06 -16.69
CA HIS A 295 16.59 15.65 -16.93
C HIS A 295 16.38 14.91 -15.61
N LEU A 296 15.63 13.81 -15.67
CA LEU A 296 15.41 12.94 -14.51
C LEU A 296 16.73 12.28 -14.07
N PRO A 297 16.89 11.95 -12.77
CA PRO A 297 18.06 11.22 -12.31
C PRO A 297 18.11 9.82 -12.93
N PRO A 298 19.23 9.37 -13.53
CA PRO A 298 19.32 8.06 -14.17
C PRO A 298 18.90 6.90 -13.26
N LYS A 299 19.24 7.00 -11.97
CA LYS A 299 18.85 6.00 -10.96
C LYS A 299 17.34 5.89 -10.77
N THR A 300 16.59 7.00 -10.85
CA THR A 300 15.12 6.95 -10.74
C THR A 300 14.48 6.20 -11.89
N VAL A 301 15.03 6.37 -13.09
CA VAL A 301 14.58 5.65 -14.29
C VAL A 301 14.92 4.17 -14.19
N GLU A 302 16.15 3.85 -13.77
CA GLU A 302 16.59 2.46 -13.54
C GLU A 302 15.67 1.74 -12.54
N PHE A 303 15.36 2.34 -11.40
CA PHE A 303 14.46 1.75 -10.40
C PHE A 303 13.02 1.65 -10.90
N SER A 304 12.55 2.64 -11.67
CA SER A 304 11.20 2.62 -12.23
C SER A 304 11.04 1.48 -13.24
N ARG A 305 12.04 1.29 -14.10
CA ARG A 305 12.11 0.18 -15.05
C ARG A 305 12.11 -1.17 -14.33
N LYS A 306 12.99 -1.34 -13.34
CA LYS A 306 13.05 -2.58 -12.54
C LYS A 306 11.72 -2.89 -11.84
N SER A 307 11.07 -1.87 -11.25
CA SER A 307 9.76 -2.04 -10.62
C SER A 307 8.72 -2.54 -11.60
N ILE A 308 8.62 -1.93 -12.78
CA ILE A 308 7.61 -2.28 -13.77
C ILE A 308 7.90 -3.64 -14.44
N GLN A 309 9.16 -3.95 -14.73
CA GLN A 309 9.57 -5.27 -15.24
C GLN A 309 9.23 -6.38 -14.26
N MET A 310 9.51 -6.17 -12.97
CA MET A 310 9.16 -7.11 -11.92
C MET A 310 7.65 -7.25 -11.80
N PHE A 311 6.92 -6.15 -11.84
CA PHE A 311 5.46 -6.14 -11.82
C PHE A 311 4.87 -6.92 -13.00
N GLN A 312 5.39 -6.71 -14.22
CA GLN A 312 5.02 -7.48 -15.41
C GLN A 312 5.32 -8.97 -15.27
N SER A 313 6.49 -9.33 -14.75
CA SER A 313 6.86 -10.73 -14.53
C SER A 313 5.93 -11.43 -13.53
N LEU A 314 5.58 -10.73 -12.44
CA LEU A 314 4.65 -11.23 -11.44
C LEU A 314 3.27 -11.47 -12.06
N LEU A 315 2.69 -10.49 -12.75
CA LEU A 315 1.36 -10.64 -13.34
C LEU A 315 1.30 -11.58 -14.54
N GLY A 316 2.41 -11.73 -15.27
CA GLY A 316 2.51 -12.65 -16.41
C GLY A 316 2.51 -14.13 -16.01
N SER A 317 2.70 -14.44 -14.73
CA SER A 317 2.63 -15.80 -14.21
C SER A 317 1.16 -16.20 -13.97
N ALA A 318 0.74 -17.36 -14.50
CA ALA A 318 -0.62 -17.90 -14.33
C ALA A 318 -1.01 -18.13 -12.85
N LEU A 319 -0.04 -18.10 -11.94
CA LEU A 319 -0.26 -18.16 -10.51
C LEU A 319 -0.87 -16.83 -9.97
N HIS A 320 -0.58 -15.68 -10.59
CA HIS A 320 -0.81 -14.31 -10.07
C HIS A 320 -1.80 -13.43 -10.85
N ALA A 321 -2.47 -13.92 -11.90
CA ALA A 321 -3.68 -13.24 -12.39
C ALA A 321 -4.66 -13.24 -11.21
N TYR A 322 -5.36 -12.20 -10.74
CA TYR A 322 -5.69 -10.82 -11.12
C TYR A 322 -5.19 -9.89 -10.02
N SER A 323 -4.63 -8.75 -10.39
CA SER A 323 -4.19 -7.70 -9.45
C SER A 323 -4.99 -6.44 -9.71
N GLY A 324 -5.91 -6.14 -8.80
CA GLY A 324 -6.81 -4.99 -8.89
C GLY A 324 -6.09 -3.64 -9.02
N ILE A 325 -6.88 -2.59 -9.26
CA ILE A 325 -6.35 -1.24 -9.51
C ILE A 325 -5.62 -0.67 -8.29
N SER A 326 -5.90 -1.18 -7.08
CA SER A 326 -5.24 -0.76 -5.84
C SER A 326 -3.71 -0.89 -5.90
N LEU A 327 -3.20 -1.97 -6.51
CA LEU A 327 -1.76 -2.26 -6.56
C LEU A 327 -1.04 -1.28 -7.50
N ILE A 328 -1.66 -0.96 -8.63
CA ILE A 328 -1.16 0.06 -9.56
C ILE A 328 -1.14 1.42 -8.87
N LEU A 329 -2.25 1.76 -8.20
CA LEU A 329 -2.41 3.02 -7.49
C LEU A 329 -1.32 3.27 -6.46
N LEU A 330 -0.99 2.22 -5.71
CA LEU A 330 -0.14 2.33 -4.53
C LEU A 330 1.35 2.15 -4.83
N HIS A 331 1.69 1.30 -5.81
CA HIS A 331 3.07 0.92 -6.06
C HIS A 331 3.59 1.37 -7.42
N GLN A 332 2.78 1.29 -8.47
CA GLN A 332 3.29 1.41 -9.84
C GLN A 332 3.03 2.77 -10.49
N PHE A 333 2.17 3.63 -9.92
CA PHE A 333 1.94 4.96 -10.49
C PHE A 333 3.20 5.82 -10.57
N ILE A 334 3.99 5.88 -9.48
CA ILE A 334 5.23 6.67 -9.46
C ILE A 334 6.23 6.14 -10.50
N PRO A 335 6.59 4.83 -10.52
CA PRO A 335 7.41 4.25 -11.58
C PRO A 335 6.89 4.53 -13.00
N PHE A 336 5.58 4.40 -13.22
CA PHE A 336 4.95 4.61 -14.53
C PHE A 336 5.15 6.04 -15.02
N PHE A 337 4.88 7.03 -14.16
CA PHE A 337 5.08 8.44 -14.53
C PHE A 337 6.55 8.76 -14.78
N ILE A 338 7.47 8.21 -13.99
CA ILE A 338 8.91 8.45 -14.18
C ILE A 338 9.38 7.91 -15.52
N LEU A 339 8.99 6.70 -15.91
CA LEU A 339 9.34 6.17 -17.24
C LEU A 339 8.71 7.00 -18.37
N CYS A 340 7.43 7.38 -18.24
CA CYS A 340 6.78 8.20 -19.27
C CYS A 340 7.46 9.56 -19.42
N LEU A 341 7.75 10.24 -18.32
CA LEU A 341 8.44 11.54 -18.33
C LEU A 341 9.86 11.42 -18.90
N ASP A 342 10.57 10.33 -18.63
CA ASP A 342 11.88 10.07 -19.20
C ASP A 342 11.82 9.82 -20.71
N ILE A 343 10.87 9.01 -21.20
CA ILE A 343 10.65 8.79 -22.64
C ILE A 343 10.35 10.12 -23.36
N ILE A 344 9.51 10.96 -22.75
CA ILE A 344 9.14 12.26 -23.32
C ILE A 344 10.34 13.22 -23.33
N GLY A 345 11.12 13.25 -22.25
CA GLY A 345 12.22 14.19 -22.05
C GLY A 345 13.56 13.77 -22.65
N ASN A 346 13.79 12.48 -22.88
CA ASN A 346 15.08 11.90 -23.27
C ASN A 346 14.90 10.74 -24.27
N HIS A 347 14.40 11.07 -25.46
CA HIS A 347 13.93 10.12 -26.47
C HIS A 347 15.04 9.52 -27.36
N GLU A 348 16.29 9.95 -27.20
CA GLU A 348 17.45 9.49 -27.96
C GLU A 348 18.16 8.28 -27.32
N ARG A 349 17.73 7.84 -26.14
CA ARG A 349 18.36 6.72 -25.42
C ARG A 349 18.05 5.37 -26.08
N GLU A 350 19.05 4.48 -26.10
CA GLU A 350 18.95 3.12 -26.64
C GLU A 350 17.82 2.28 -26.01
N GLU A 351 17.49 2.51 -24.73
CA GLU A 351 16.51 1.73 -23.97
C GLU A 351 15.05 2.19 -24.18
N VAL A 352 14.80 3.26 -24.92
CA VAL A 352 13.47 3.90 -25.06
C VAL A 352 12.42 2.93 -25.59
N ASP A 353 12.76 2.04 -26.53
CA ASP A 353 11.79 1.08 -27.07
C ASP A 353 11.38 0.03 -26.02
N THR A 354 12.32 -0.38 -25.16
CA THR A 354 12.02 -1.28 -24.03
C THR A 354 11.13 -0.58 -23.01
N ASP A 355 11.44 0.67 -22.67
CA ASP A 355 10.64 1.45 -21.71
C ASP A 355 9.24 1.73 -22.26
N LEU A 356 9.13 2.03 -23.55
CA LEU A 356 7.85 2.21 -24.24
C LEU A 356 6.99 0.94 -24.18
N ALA A 357 7.59 -0.23 -24.39
CA ALA A 357 6.87 -1.50 -24.26
C ALA A 357 6.34 -1.74 -22.83
N LEU A 358 7.12 -1.39 -21.81
CA LEU A 358 6.71 -1.52 -20.41
C LEU A 358 5.53 -0.61 -20.05
N VAL A 359 5.59 0.67 -20.43
CA VAL A 359 4.48 1.60 -20.14
C VAL A 359 3.24 1.23 -20.95
N THR A 360 3.40 0.77 -22.19
CA THR A 360 2.28 0.28 -23.03
C THR A 360 1.60 -0.90 -22.37
N TRP A 361 2.38 -1.86 -21.86
CA TRP A 361 1.84 -3.02 -21.14
C TRP A 361 1.03 -2.62 -19.89
N ILE A 362 1.48 -1.60 -19.13
CA ILE A 362 0.68 -1.04 -18.03
C ILE A 362 -0.65 -0.46 -18.56
N GLY A 363 -0.60 0.25 -19.69
CA GLY A 363 -1.78 0.76 -20.38
C GLY A 363 -2.81 -0.32 -20.69
N ASP A 364 -2.35 -1.38 -21.36
CA ASP A 364 -3.19 -2.52 -21.75
C ASP A 364 -3.78 -3.21 -20.51
N HIS A 365 -2.98 -3.35 -19.45
CA HIS A 365 -3.44 -3.94 -18.20
C HIS A 365 -4.51 -3.09 -17.51
N VAL A 366 -4.33 -1.76 -17.44
CA VAL A 366 -5.35 -0.84 -16.89
C VAL A 366 -6.61 -0.85 -17.74
N GLU A 367 -6.49 -0.90 -19.07
CA GLU A 367 -7.63 -0.98 -19.99
C GLU A 367 -8.45 -2.25 -19.75
N ALA A 368 -7.80 -3.41 -19.65
CA ALA A 368 -8.48 -4.68 -19.34
C ALA A 368 -9.27 -4.61 -18.01
N ILE A 369 -8.71 -3.99 -16.97
CA ILE A 369 -9.43 -3.80 -15.69
C ILE A 369 -10.65 -2.88 -15.87
N VAL A 370 -10.51 -1.80 -16.64
CA VAL A 370 -11.55 -0.77 -16.84
C VAL A 370 -12.70 -1.27 -17.72
N GLU A 371 -12.46 -2.20 -18.63
CA GLU A 371 -13.50 -2.85 -19.43
C GLU A 371 -14.57 -3.51 -18.54
N GLU A 372 -14.13 -4.15 -17.45
CA GLU A 372 -15.03 -4.76 -16.46
C GLU A 372 -15.52 -3.76 -15.39
N ARG A 373 -14.79 -2.66 -15.19
CA ARG A 373 -14.96 -1.68 -14.10
C ARG A 373 -15.02 -0.24 -14.66
N VAL A 374 -16.13 0.09 -15.32
CA VAL A 374 -16.30 1.38 -16.03
C VAL A 374 -16.11 2.64 -15.16
N GLU A 375 -16.30 2.54 -13.84
CA GLU A 375 -16.04 3.63 -12.90
C GLU A 375 -14.57 4.05 -12.84
N LEU A 376 -13.63 3.18 -13.27
CA LEU A 376 -12.19 3.43 -13.27
C LEU A 376 -11.71 4.20 -14.51
N ARG A 377 -12.61 4.60 -15.41
CA ARG A 377 -12.29 5.38 -16.63
C ARG A 377 -11.35 6.58 -16.40
N PRO A 378 -11.46 7.39 -15.32
CA PRO A 378 -10.54 8.49 -15.09
C PRO A 378 -9.06 8.06 -15.03
N VAL A 379 -8.78 6.88 -14.44
CA VAL A 379 -7.44 6.30 -14.38
C VAL A 379 -6.93 5.97 -15.78
N MET A 380 -7.76 5.29 -16.57
CA MET A 380 -7.44 4.95 -17.96
C MET A 380 -7.15 6.20 -18.81
N ILE A 381 -7.93 7.27 -18.63
CA ILE A 381 -7.72 8.53 -19.35
C ILE A 381 -6.34 9.10 -19.06
N ILE A 382 -5.91 9.13 -17.79
CA ILE A 382 -4.59 9.62 -17.39
C ILE A 382 -3.48 8.76 -18.00
N VAL A 383 -3.59 7.44 -17.88
CA VAL A 383 -2.61 6.49 -18.42
C VAL A 383 -2.50 6.62 -19.94
N LYS A 384 -3.63 6.64 -20.67
CA LYS A 384 -3.65 6.82 -22.13
C LYS A 384 -3.11 8.17 -22.58
N ALA A 385 -3.35 9.24 -21.82
CA ALA A 385 -2.79 10.55 -22.14
C ALA A 385 -1.25 10.53 -22.08
N MET A 386 -0.67 9.92 -21.04
CA MET A 386 0.78 9.75 -20.93
C MET A 386 1.33 8.89 -22.08
N LEU A 387 0.68 7.76 -22.38
CA LEU A 387 1.10 6.88 -23.48
C LEU A 387 1.05 7.56 -24.83
N THR A 388 0.01 8.34 -25.09
CA THR A 388 -0.11 9.12 -26.33
C THR A 388 1.06 10.08 -26.48
N ALA A 389 1.44 10.76 -25.39
CA ALA A 389 2.61 11.65 -25.40
C ALA A 389 3.93 10.88 -25.69
N CYS A 390 4.14 9.72 -25.04
CA CYS A 390 5.29 8.86 -25.29
C CYS A 390 5.37 8.41 -26.77
N HIS A 391 4.27 7.92 -27.33
CA HIS A 391 4.21 7.49 -28.73
C HIS A 391 4.45 8.64 -29.71
N GLN A 392 3.89 9.82 -29.43
CA GLN A 392 4.05 10.99 -30.29
C GLN A 392 5.52 11.42 -30.39
N VAL A 393 6.24 11.47 -29.27
CA VAL A 393 7.66 11.83 -29.25
C VAL A 393 8.48 10.79 -30.04
N ARG A 394 8.21 9.49 -29.86
CA ARG A 394 8.90 8.44 -30.60
C ARG A 394 8.64 8.51 -32.11
N MET A 395 7.39 8.75 -32.51
CA MET A 395 7.01 8.91 -33.93
C MET A 395 7.71 10.13 -34.55
N ASN A 396 7.74 11.26 -33.85
CA ASN A 396 8.40 12.48 -34.32
C ASN A 396 9.91 12.26 -34.53
N HIS A 397 10.57 11.57 -33.60
CA HIS A 397 11.99 11.24 -33.72
C HIS A 397 12.27 10.29 -34.90
N LEU A 398 11.45 9.25 -35.08
CA LEU A 398 11.57 8.35 -36.24
C LEU A 398 11.36 9.09 -37.56
N ALA A 399 10.43 10.05 -37.61
CA ALA A 399 10.23 10.89 -38.78
C ALA A 399 11.44 11.81 -39.03
N ALA A 400 12.00 12.44 -38.00
CA ALA A 400 13.18 13.30 -38.10
C ALA A 400 14.40 12.52 -38.63
N SER A 401 14.68 11.34 -38.08
CA SER A 401 15.80 10.50 -38.52
C SER A 401 15.63 9.97 -39.95
N MET A 402 14.39 9.74 -40.41
CA MET A 402 14.10 9.39 -41.80
C MET A 402 14.24 10.58 -42.77
N THR A 403 14.05 11.81 -42.30
CA THR A 403 14.17 13.03 -43.12
C THR A 403 15.59 13.62 -43.17
N GLY A 404 16.54 13.12 -42.38
CA GLY A 404 17.94 13.55 -42.40
C GLY A 404 18.18 15.00 -41.95
N ILE A 405 17.27 15.57 -41.16
CA ILE A 405 17.42 16.89 -40.55
C ILE A 405 17.86 16.64 -39.10
N GLU A 406 19.17 16.61 -38.87
CA GLU A 406 19.78 16.69 -37.53
C GLU A 406 19.67 18.11 -36.96
#